data_AF-A0A357AY04-F1
#
_entry.id   AF-A0A357AY04-F1
#
_cell.length_a   1.000
_cell.length_b   1.000
_cell.length_c   1.000
_cell.angle_alpha   90.00
_cell.angle_beta   90.00
_cell.angle_gamma   90.00
#
_symmetry.space_group_name_H-M   'P 1'
#
loop_
_entity.id
_entity.type
_entity.pdbx_description
1 polymer ?
#
loop_
_entity_poly.entity_id
_entity_poly.type
_entity_poly.pdbx_seq_one_letter_code
_entity_poly.pdbx_strand_id
1 'polypeptide(L)'
;MKRTLLVVALLIFMSAGIFSVTYMYKNIPITYDGSNTDVYELAHNPTDYDTSDADGVASIIVKENLDKTRATNNVTAIVFDFRGYDTLGESFILLTAITGALVVLRKSKKRGEGAAKNEEH
;
A
#
# COMPACT_ATOMS: atom_id res chain seq x y z
N MET A 1 1.06 -17.42 -30.74
CA MET A 1 0.03 -17.80 -29.74
C MET A 1 0.33 -17.27 -28.33
N LYS A 2 1.45 -17.61 -27.66
CA LYS A 2 1.71 -17.11 -26.29
C LYS A 2 1.89 -15.59 -26.19
N ARG A 3 2.61 -14.98 -27.14
CA ARG A 3 2.83 -13.52 -27.20
C ARG A 3 1.56 -12.73 -27.54
N THR A 4 0.74 -13.26 -28.45
CA THR A 4 -0.54 -12.64 -28.83
C THR A 4 -1.56 -12.72 -27.69
N LEU A 5 -1.60 -13.84 -26.96
CA LEU A 5 -2.44 -14.00 -25.77
C LEU A 5 -2.05 -13.00 -24.66
N LEU A 6 -0.74 -12.84 -24.42
CA LEU A 6 -0.22 -11.87 -23.44
C LEU A 6 -0.60 -10.43 -23.78
N VAL A 7 -0.45 -10.03 -25.05
CA VAL A 7 -0.80 -8.66 -25.49
C VAL A 7 -2.30 -8.41 -25.33
N VAL A 8 -3.16 -9.38 -25.69
CA VAL A 8 -4.61 -9.28 -25.52
C VAL A 8 -4.98 -9.17 -24.04
N ALA A 9 -4.39 -10.00 -23.17
CA ALA A 9 -4.63 -9.92 -21.73
C ALA A 9 -4.23 -8.56 -21.15
N LEU A 10 -3.08 -8.03 -21.57
CA LEU A 10 -2.56 -6.74 -21.09
C LEU A 10 -3.45 -5.57 -21.56
N LEU A 11 -3.99 -5.63 -22.77
CA LEU A 11 -4.96 -4.66 -23.27
C LEU A 11 -6.29 -4.72 -22.50
N ILE A 12 -6.77 -5.92 -22.14
CA ILE A 12 -7.98 -6.09 -21.33
C ILE A 12 -7.78 -5.52 -19.92
N PHE A 13 -6.64 -5.79 -19.27
CA PHE A 13 -6.35 -5.23 -17.96
C PHE A 13 -6.21 -3.70 -18.01
N MET A 14 -5.59 -3.17 -19.07
CA MET A 14 -5.44 -1.73 -19.22
C MET A 14 -6.77 -1.04 -19.48
N SER A 15 -7.64 -1.60 -20.33
CA SER A 15 -8.97 -1.04 -20.57
C SER A 15 -9.87 -1.10 -19.32
N ALA A 16 -9.83 -2.21 -18.58
CA ALA A 16 -10.50 -2.32 -17.28
C ALA A 16 -9.96 -1.32 -16.26
N GLY A 17 -8.65 -1.09 -16.21
CA GLY A 17 -8.02 -0.10 -15.33
C GLY A 17 -8.48 1.33 -15.65
N ILE A 18 -8.48 1.71 -16.92
CA ILE A 18 -8.97 3.03 -17.37
C ILE A 18 -10.46 3.20 -17.03
N PHE A 19 -11.27 2.17 -17.24
CA PHE A 19 -12.68 2.17 -16.85
C PHE A 19 -12.85 2.38 -15.34
N SER A 20 -12.11 1.65 -14.51
CA SER A 20 -12.14 1.84 -13.05
C SER A 20 -11.76 3.24 -12.63
N VAL A 21 -10.67 3.81 -13.17
CA VAL A 21 -10.22 5.17 -12.82
C VAL A 21 -11.27 6.21 -13.20
N THR A 22 -11.84 6.10 -14.40
CA THR A 22 -12.89 7.03 -14.85
C THR A 22 -14.19 6.87 -14.06
N TYR A 23 -14.55 5.65 -13.69
CA TYR A 23 -15.68 5.38 -12.79
C TYR A 23 -15.45 6.00 -11.41
N MET A 24 -14.25 5.85 -10.86
CA MET A 24 -13.86 6.41 -9.56
C MET A 24 -13.95 7.94 -9.58
N TYR A 25 -13.35 8.57 -10.59
CA TYR A 25 -13.35 10.03 -10.75
C TYR A 25 -14.75 10.64 -10.87
N LYS A 26 -15.68 9.92 -11.52
CA LYS A 26 -17.04 10.43 -11.76
C LYS A 26 -18.01 10.15 -10.62
N ASN A 27 -17.87 9.04 -9.91
CA ASN A 27 -18.88 8.55 -8.98
C ASN A 27 -18.47 8.66 -7.51
N ILE A 28 -17.19 8.91 -7.20
CA ILE A 28 -16.73 9.04 -5.82
C ILE A 28 -16.52 10.52 -5.49
N PRO A 29 -17.31 11.11 -4.57
CA PRO A 29 -17.08 12.47 -4.11
C PRO A 29 -15.74 12.56 -3.37
N ILE A 30 -15.08 13.71 -3.47
CA ILE A 30 -13.86 13.99 -2.71
C ILE A 30 -14.22 13.84 -1.22
N THR A 31 -13.59 12.88 -0.55
CA THR A 31 -13.92 12.55 0.84
C THR A 31 -13.35 13.55 1.84
N TYR A 32 -12.30 14.28 1.48
CA TYR A 32 -11.66 15.30 2.30
C TYR A 32 -10.81 16.21 1.41
N ASP A 33 -10.96 17.54 1.53
CA ASP A 33 -10.20 18.52 0.72
C ASP A 33 -9.16 19.32 1.52
N GLY A 34 -9.12 19.16 2.85
CA GLY A 34 -8.18 19.84 3.75
C GLY A 34 -8.35 21.35 3.89
N SER A 35 -9.34 21.96 3.22
CA SER A 35 -9.54 23.42 3.23
C SER A 35 -9.97 23.97 4.59
N ASN A 36 -10.63 23.15 5.40
CA ASN A 36 -11.14 23.52 6.73
C ASN A 36 -10.21 23.05 7.87
N THR A 37 -8.98 22.63 7.56
CA THR A 37 -8.05 22.11 8.57
C THR A 37 -6.92 23.09 8.82
N ASP A 38 -6.86 23.61 10.04
CA ASP A 38 -5.74 24.46 10.48
C ASP A 38 -4.53 23.58 10.83
N VAL A 39 -3.68 23.39 9.84
CA VAL A 39 -2.43 22.61 10.00
C VAL A 39 -1.42 23.30 10.92
N TYR A 40 -1.50 24.62 11.08
CA TYR A 40 -0.56 25.37 11.91
C TYR A 40 -0.91 25.21 13.38
N GLU A 41 -2.19 25.33 13.72
CA GLU A 41 -2.69 25.09 15.07
C GLU A 41 -2.50 23.63 15.48
N LEU A 42 -2.81 22.66 14.60
CA LEU A 42 -2.59 21.24 14.85
C LEU A 42 -1.12 20.93 15.18
N ALA A 43 -0.17 21.60 14.52
CA ALA A 43 1.26 21.39 14.75
C ALA A 43 1.74 21.96 16.11
N HIS A 44 1.12 23.04 16.59
CA HIS A 44 1.54 23.72 17.82
C HIS A 44 0.77 23.26 19.06
N ASN A 45 -0.48 22.83 18.91
CA ASN A 45 -1.33 22.40 20.01
C ASN A 45 -2.04 21.06 19.70
N PRO A 46 -1.28 19.97 19.50
CA PRO A 46 -1.84 18.70 19.03
C PRO A 46 -2.79 18.03 20.03
N THR A 47 -2.68 18.34 21.32
CA THR A 47 -3.47 17.71 22.39
C THR A 47 -4.82 18.39 22.64
N ASP A 48 -4.96 19.64 22.21
CA ASP A 48 -6.15 20.49 22.45
C ASP A 48 -6.75 20.97 21.12
N TYR A 49 -6.33 20.36 20.02
CA TYR A 49 -6.89 20.62 18.69
C TYR A 49 -8.35 20.14 18.63
N ASP A 50 -9.23 20.98 18.11
CA ASP A 50 -10.64 20.64 17.98
C ASP A 50 -10.86 19.62 16.84
N THR A 51 -11.28 18.41 17.24
CA THR A 51 -11.59 17.32 16.33
C THR A 51 -13.10 17.14 16.06
N SER A 52 -13.94 18.03 16.60
CA SER A 52 -15.40 17.94 16.49
C SER A 52 -15.89 18.04 15.04
N ASP A 53 -15.22 18.90 14.27
CA ASP A 53 -15.46 19.19 12.86
C ASP A 53 -14.71 18.26 11.89
N ALA A 54 -14.13 17.16 12.37
CA ALA A 54 -13.56 16.15 11.48
C ALA A 54 -14.64 15.68 10.48
N ASP A 55 -14.29 15.66 9.20
CA ASP A 55 -15.15 15.31 8.06
C ASP A 55 -14.66 14.04 7.35
N GLY A 56 -15.43 13.58 6.36
CA GLY A 56 -15.02 12.45 5.53
C GLY A 56 -14.73 11.15 6.29
N VAL A 57 -13.72 10.42 5.81
CA VAL A 57 -13.23 9.19 6.43
C VAL A 57 -12.51 9.48 7.77
N ALA A 58 -11.90 10.66 7.91
CA ALA A 58 -11.23 11.06 9.14
C ALA A 58 -12.23 11.16 10.31
N SER A 59 -13.44 11.67 10.06
CA SER A 59 -14.51 11.74 11.07
C SER A 59 -14.84 10.37 11.68
N ILE A 60 -14.99 9.35 10.83
CA ILE A 60 -15.31 7.98 11.24
C ILE A 60 -14.14 7.39 12.01
N ILE A 61 -12.92 7.59 11.52
CA ILE A 61 -11.73 7.08 12.19
C ILE A 61 -11.59 7.70 13.57
N VAL A 62 -11.76 9.02 13.73
CA VAL A 62 -11.59 9.69 15.02
C VAL A 62 -12.70 9.32 16.00
N LYS A 63 -13.96 9.30 15.55
CA LYS A 63 -15.14 9.10 16.41
C LYS A 63 -15.36 7.63 16.77
N GLU A 64 -15.04 6.70 15.87
CA GLU A 64 -15.40 5.28 16.01
C GLU A 64 -14.20 4.35 16.18
N ASN A 65 -12.95 4.86 16.21
CA ASN A 65 -11.73 4.03 16.32
C ASN A 65 -11.84 2.99 17.43
N LEU A 66 -12.03 3.50 18.65
CA LEU A 66 -11.90 2.71 19.86
C LEU A 66 -12.97 1.63 19.95
N ASP A 67 -14.17 1.90 19.41
CA ASP A 67 -15.26 0.93 19.38
C ASP A 67 -15.04 -0.16 18.32
N LYS A 68 -14.57 0.23 17.12
CA LYS A 68 -14.41 -0.69 15.98
C LYS A 68 -13.13 -1.52 16.01
N THR A 69 -12.02 -0.96 16.50
CA THR A 69 -10.69 -1.56 16.45
C THR A 69 -10.11 -1.87 17.82
N ARG A 70 -10.65 -1.25 18.88
CA ARG A 70 -10.11 -1.30 20.25
C ARG A 70 -8.69 -0.74 20.39
N ALA A 71 -8.18 -0.04 19.36
CA ALA A 71 -6.91 0.65 19.45
C ALA A 71 -7.12 2.06 20.03
N THR A 72 -6.18 2.51 20.86
CA THR A 72 -6.12 3.90 21.31
C THR A 72 -5.33 4.79 20.34
N ASN A 73 -4.50 4.18 19.49
CA ASN A 73 -3.73 4.87 18.46
C ASN A 73 -4.43 4.74 17.11
N ASN A 74 -4.96 5.87 16.62
CA ASN A 74 -5.67 5.94 15.34
C ASN A 74 -4.78 5.51 14.17
N VAL A 75 -3.49 5.86 14.16
CA VAL A 75 -2.56 5.49 13.07
C VAL A 75 -2.40 3.98 13.01
N THR A 76 -2.22 3.31 14.15
CA THR A 76 -2.12 1.85 14.21
C THR A 76 -3.40 1.18 13.71
N ALA A 77 -4.56 1.67 14.14
CA ALA A 77 -5.86 1.17 13.68
C ALA A 77 -6.08 1.38 12.17
N ILE A 78 -5.59 2.49 11.60
CA ILE A 78 -5.65 2.70 10.15
C ILE A 78 -4.81 1.63 9.45
N VAL A 79 -3.56 1.48 9.85
CA VAL A 79 -2.58 0.62 9.17
C VAL A 79 -2.92 -0.86 9.30
N PHE A 80 -3.45 -1.32 10.45
CA PHE A 80 -3.69 -2.74 10.71
C PHE A 80 -5.15 -3.18 10.61
N ASP A 81 -6.12 -2.31 10.91
CA ASP A 81 -7.54 -2.67 10.86
C ASP A 81 -8.23 -2.10 9.62
N PHE A 82 -8.43 -0.77 9.55
CA PHE A 82 -9.19 -0.14 8.46
C PHE A 82 -8.56 -0.36 7.08
N ARG A 83 -7.23 -0.37 7.01
CA ARG A 83 -6.45 -0.57 5.78
C ARG A 83 -5.43 -1.70 5.91
N GLY A 84 -5.75 -2.70 6.73
CA GLY A 84 -4.87 -3.85 6.97
C GLY A 84 -4.44 -4.60 5.69
N TYR A 85 -5.31 -4.66 4.67
CA TYR A 85 -4.98 -5.30 3.40
C TYR A 85 -3.88 -4.58 2.60
N ASP A 86 -3.82 -3.25 2.66
CA ASP A 86 -2.78 -2.47 1.98
C ASP A 86 -1.41 -2.77 2.62
N THR A 87 -1.33 -2.74 3.95
CA THR A 87 -0.12 -3.05 4.74
C THR A 87 0.32 -4.51 4.60
N LEU A 88 -0.65 -5.45 4.54
CA LEU A 88 -0.38 -6.85 4.27
C LEU A 88 0.25 -7.01 2.88
N GLY A 89 -0.28 -6.30 1.87
CA GLY A 89 0.27 -6.26 0.52
C GLY A 89 1.73 -5.78 0.48
N GLU A 90 2.05 -4.69 1.18
CA GLU A 90 3.43 -4.18 1.30
C GLU A 90 4.37 -5.24 1.89
N SER A 91 3.93 -5.93 2.94
CA SER A 91 4.69 -7.01 3.58
C SER A 91 4.96 -8.17 2.62
N PHE A 92 3.98 -8.56 1.79
CA PHE A 92 4.15 -9.57 0.75
C PHE A 92 5.12 -9.13 -0.35
N ILE A 93 5.08 -7.86 -0.77
CA ILE A 93 6.03 -7.30 -1.74
C ILE A 93 7.46 -7.38 -1.18
N LEU A 94 7.67 -6.95 0.08
CA LEU A 94 8.98 -7.01 0.73
C LEU A 94 9.48 -8.46 0.88
N LEU A 95 8.61 -9.38 1.31
CA LEU A 95 8.94 -10.80 1.42
C LEU A 95 9.35 -11.39 0.06
N THR A 96 8.63 -11.04 -1.00
CA THR A 96 8.91 -11.49 -2.37
C THR A 96 10.24 -10.91 -2.86
N ALA A 97 10.51 -9.63 -2.59
CA ALA A 97 11.77 -8.97 -2.95
C ALA A 97 12.98 -9.63 -2.26
N ILE A 98 12.90 -9.88 -0.95
CA ILE A 98 13.96 -10.54 -0.18
C ILE A 98 14.16 -11.97 -0.68
N THR A 99 13.08 -12.74 -0.86
CA THR A 99 13.16 -14.12 -1.37
C THR A 99 13.77 -14.16 -2.77
N GLY A 100 13.37 -13.25 -3.66
CA GLY A 100 13.93 -13.09 -4.99
C GLY A 100 15.42 -12.78 -4.97
N ALA A 101 15.85 -11.83 -4.13
CA ALA A 101 17.25 -11.48 -3.95
C ALA A 101 18.09 -12.66 -3.46
N LEU A 102 17.61 -13.42 -2.46
CA LEU A 102 18.28 -14.61 -1.94
C LEU A 102 18.46 -15.70 -3.00
N VAL A 103 17.44 -15.94 -3.84
CA VAL A 103 17.52 -16.91 -4.94
C VAL A 103 18.57 -16.51 -5.97
N VAL A 104 18.63 -15.23 -6.35
CA VAL A 104 19.62 -14.70 -7.29
C VAL A 104 21.04 -14.83 -6.73
N LEU A 105 21.26 -14.41 -5.49
CA LEU A 105 22.57 -14.49 -4.82
C LEU A 105 23.03 -15.94 -4.64
N ARG A 106 22.12 -16.86 -4.26
CA ARG A 106 22.43 -18.29 -4.11
C ARG A 106 22.87 -18.93 -5.43
N LYS A 107 22.28 -18.52 -6.55
CA LYS A 107 22.67 -19.00 -7.89
C LYS A 107 24.07 -18.48 -8.28
N SER A 108 24.42 -17.26 -7.90
CA SER A 108 25.76 -16.70 -8.12
C SER A 108 26.85 -17.49 -7.39
N LYS A 109 26.63 -17.82 -6.10
CA LYS A 109 27.60 -18.59 -5.28
C LYS A 109 27.92 -19.97 -5.88
N LYS A 110 26.90 -20.74 -6.29
CA LYS A 110 27.11 -22.05 -6.93
C LYS A 110 27.89 -21.97 -8.24
N ARG A 111 27.75 -20.87 -8.98
CA ARG A 111 28.44 -20.66 -10.26
C ARG A 111 29.92 -20.29 -10.04
N GLY A 112 30.23 -19.56 -8.97
CA GLY A 112 31.62 -19.30 -8.54
C GLY A 112 32.34 -20.56 -8.04
N GLU A 113 31.68 -21.37 -7.22
CA GLU A 113 32.25 -22.64 -6.71
C GLU A 113 32.41 -23.70 -7.82
N GLY A 114 31.49 -23.74 -8.79
CA GLY A 114 31.59 -24.65 -9.95
C GLY A 114 32.61 -24.24 -10.99
N ALA A 115 32.91 -22.94 -11.12
CA ALA A 115 33.98 -22.45 -11.98
C ALA A 115 35.37 -22.75 -11.37
N ALA A 116 35.55 -22.52 -10.06
CA ALA A 116 36.80 -22.80 -9.38
C ALA A 116 37.21 -24.28 -9.42
N LYS A 117 36.24 -25.22 -9.40
CA LYS A 117 36.51 -26.67 -9.50
C LYS A 117 36.85 -27.15 -10.92
N ASN A 118 36.51 -26.40 -11.96
CA ASN A 118 36.78 -26.78 -13.34
C ASN A 118 38.13 -26.24 -13.86
N GLU A 119 38.79 -25.35 -13.12
CA GLU A 119 40.12 -24.83 -13.45
C GLU A 119 41.26 -25.62 -12.76
N GLU A 120 40.93 -26.53 -11.84
CA GLU A 120 41.90 -27.41 -11.13
C GLU A 120 42.10 -28.79 -11.80
N HIS A 121 41.52 -29.03 -12.98
CA HIS A 121 41.66 -30.27 -13.78
C HIS A 121 42.19 -29.99 -15.18
#